data_AF-A0A937A649-F1
#
_entry.id   AF-A0A937A649-F1
#
_cell.length_a   1.000
_cell.length_b   1.000
_cell.length_c   1.000
_cell.angle_alpha   90.00
_cell.angle_beta   90.00
_cell.angle_gamma   90.00
#
_symmetry.space_group_name_H-M   'P 1'
#
loop_
_entity.id
_entity.type
_entity.pdbx_description
1 polymer ?
#
loop_
_entity_poly.entity_id
_entity_poly.type
_entity_poly.pdbx_seq_one_letter_code
_entity_poly.pdbx_strand_id
1 'polypeptide(L)'
;MKFIGVPLRRPGFNELTAAAVMGSGLWVLAVGLAHVARMELTKADAGALLLVMLWACVSARIGIRVGAGGRHLAANLIVSGLLLAVYEVARGLF
;
A
#
# COMPACT_ATOMS: atom_id res chain seq x y z
N MET A 1 -10.47 -3.45 -17.44
CA MET A 1 -10.12 -2.02 -17.64
C MET A 1 -8.59 -1.93 -17.77
N LYS A 2 -8.04 -1.00 -18.55
CA LYS A 2 -6.57 -0.83 -18.66
C LYS A 2 -6.15 0.42 -17.89
N PHE A 3 -5.17 0.30 -17.01
CA PHE A 3 -4.53 1.45 -16.33
C PHE A 3 -3.05 1.39 -16.65
N ILE A 4 -2.50 2.41 -17.31
CA ILE A 4 -1.07 2.47 -17.67
C ILE A 4 -0.62 1.22 -18.46
N GLY A 5 -1.49 0.69 -19.33
CA GLY A 5 -1.20 -0.51 -20.14
C GLY A 5 -1.27 -1.86 -19.40
N VAL A 6 -1.60 -1.85 -18.10
CA VAL A 6 -1.81 -3.06 -17.30
C VAL A 6 -3.27 -3.51 -17.41
N PRO A 7 -3.55 -4.80 -17.71
CA PRO A 7 -4.91 -5.32 -17.61
C PRO A 7 -5.32 -5.40 -16.13
N LEU A 8 -6.24 -4.54 -15.70
CA LEU A 8 -6.81 -4.60 -14.36
C LEU A 8 -7.88 -5.68 -14.30
N ARG A 9 -7.72 -6.58 -13.34
CA ARG A 9 -8.73 -7.54 -12.91
C ARG A 9 -9.56 -6.90 -11.80
N ARG A 10 -10.88 -7.07 -11.83
CA ARG A 10 -11.74 -6.65 -10.72
C ARG A 10 -11.63 -7.73 -9.64
N PRO A 11 -10.99 -7.45 -8.49
CA PRO A 11 -10.86 -8.45 -7.44
C PRO A 11 -12.23 -8.74 -6.82
N GLY A 12 -12.44 -9.99 -6.41
CA GLY A 12 -13.63 -10.35 -5.63
C GLY A 12 -13.56 -9.80 -4.20
N PHE A 13 -14.70 -9.70 -3.51
CA PHE A 13 -14.74 -9.21 -2.13
C PHE A 13 -13.82 -10.02 -1.20
N ASN A 14 -13.84 -11.36 -1.29
CA ASN A 14 -12.96 -12.22 -0.49
C ASN A 14 -11.47 -11.97 -0.76
N GLU A 15 -11.09 -11.70 -2.02
CA GLU A 15 -9.71 -11.38 -2.36
C GLU A 15 -9.29 -10.03 -1.78
N LEU A 16 -10.20 -9.07 -1.73
CA LEU A 16 -9.98 -7.75 -1.14
C LEU A 16 -9.84 -7.83 0.38
N THR A 17 -10.72 -8.59 1.04
CA THR A 17 -10.65 -8.82 2.49
C THR A 17 -9.36 -9.54 2.87
N ALA A 18 -8.98 -10.59 2.12
CA ALA A 18 -7.70 -11.26 2.34
C ALA A 18 -6.50 -10.32 2.15
N ALA A 19 -6.54 -9.44 1.15
CA ALA A 19 -5.52 -8.42 0.95
C ALA A 19 -5.46 -7.41 2.10
N ALA A 20 -6.60 -6.98 2.62
CA ALA A 20 -6.67 -6.06 3.75
C ALA A 20 -6.10 -6.70 5.03
N VAL A 21 -6.46 -7.96 5.31
CA VAL A 21 -5.93 -8.72 6.46
C VAL A 21 -4.42 -8.94 6.33
N MET A 22 -3.93 -9.29 5.15
CA MET A 22 -2.48 -9.42 4.92
C MET A 22 -1.76 -8.07 5.06
N GLY A 23 -2.33 -6.99 4.51
CA GLY A 23 -1.76 -5.65 4.59
C GLY A 23 -1.68 -5.13 6.03
N SER A 24 -2.75 -5.31 6.82
CA SER A 24 -2.76 -4.94 8.23
C SER A 24 -1.84 -5.82 9.07
N GLY A 25 -1.79 -7.12 8.81
CA GLY A 25 -0.87 -8.05 9.49
C GLY A 25 0.60 -7.71 9.22
N LEU A 26 0.94 -7.41 7.95
CA LEU A 26 2.28 -7.00 7.57
C LEU A 26 2.65 -5.66 8.21
N TRP A 27 1.71 -4.74 8.30
CA TRP A 27 1.89 -3.47 8.99
C TRP A 27 2.18 -3.65 10.48
N VAL A 28 1.39 -4.48 11.20
CA VAL A 28 1.64 -4.79 12.61
C VAL A 28 3.03 -5.39 12.79
N LEU A 29 3.42 -6.31 11.91
CA LEU A 29 4.75 -6.91 11.94
C LEU A 29 5.85 -5.86 11.71
N ALA A 30 5.68 -4.96 10.74
CA ALA A 30 6.66 -3.93 10.44
C ALA A 30 6.80 -2.90 11.58
N VAL A 31 5.68 -2.44 12.16
CA VAL A 31 5.68 -1.55 13.32
C VAL A 31 6.29 -2.25 14.54
N GLY A 32 5.96 -3.52 14.77
CA GLY A 32 6.54 -4.32 15.85
C GLY A 32 8.05 -4.49 15.70
N LEU A 33 8.54 -4.77 14.49
CA LEU A 33 9.97 -4.85 14.20
C LEU A 33 10.67 -3.50 14.40
N ALA A 34 10.08 -2.42 13.92
CA ALA A 34 10.61 -1.07 14.09
C ALA A 34 10.71 -0.70 15.59
N HIS A 35 9.71 -1.09 16.38
CA HIS A 35 9.71 -0.90 17.83
C HIS A 35 10.83 -1.70 18.52
N VAL A 36 11.04 -2.97 18.14
CA VAL A 36 12.15 -3.79 18.67
C VAL A 36 13.51 -3.23 18.27
N ALA A 37 13.62 -2.71 17.04
CA ALA A 37 14.83 -2.06 16.52
C ALA A 37 15.08 -0.66 17.12
N ARG A 38 14.20 -0.15 17.99
CA ARG A 38 14.23 1.22 18.54
C ARG A 38 14.26 2.30 17.45
N MET A 39 13.61 2.05 16.31
CA MET A 39 13.39 3.08 15.32
C MET A 39 12.29 4.02 15.81
N GLU A 40 12.56 5.32 15.78
CA GLU A 40 11.55 6.33 16.09
C GLU A 40 10.56 6.41 14.93
N LEU A 41 9.44 5.68 15.05
CA LEU A 41 8.29 5.86 14.19
C LEU A 41 7.29 6.79 14.88
N THR A 42 6.99 7.91 14.24
CA THR A 42 5.86 8.74 14.68
C THR A 42 4.54 8.04 14.33
N LYS A 43 3.44 8.46 14.98
CA LYS A 43 2.09 7.98 14.63
C LYS A 43 1.76 8.25 13.15
N ALA A 44 2.26 9.35 12.61
CA ALA A 44 2.09 9.71 11.20
C ALA A 44 2.83 8.72 10.28
N ASP A 45 4.08 8.38 10.61
CA ASP A 45 4.86 7.41 9.84
C ASP A 45 4.22 6.02 9.86
N ALA A 46 3.72 5.59 11.01
CA ALA A 46 2.99 4.35 11.13
C ALA A 46 1.70 4.35 10.27
N GLY A 47 0.95 5.45 10.26
CA GLY A 47 -0.24 5.59 9.41
C GLY A 47 0.08 5.57 7.91
N ALA A 48 1.13 6.30 7.50
CA ALA A 48 1.64 6.28 6.13
C ALA A 48 2.09 4.88 5.69
N LEU A 49 2.80 4.17 6.57
CA LEU A 49 3.25 2.79 6.33
C LEU A 49 2.05 1.85 6.10
N LEU A 50 0.98 2.00 6.90
CA LEU A 50 -0.25 1.20 6.75
C LEU A 50 -0.87 1.40 5.37
N LEU A 51 -1.01 2.65 4.92
CA LEU A 51 -1.59 2.96 3.62
C LEU A 51 -0.80 2.33 2.47
N VAL A 52 0.53 2.43 2.53
CA VAL A 52 1.42 1.85 1.50
C VAL A 52 1.35 0.33 1.50
N MET A 53 1.38 -0.32 2.67
CA MET A 53 1.31 -1.78 2.77
C MET A 53 -0.04 -2.32 2.33
N LEU A 54 -1.14 -1.66 2.73
CA LEU A 54 -2.48 -2.04 2.31
C LEU A 54 -2.61 -1.92 0.79
N TRP A 55 -2.13 -0.82 0.21
CA TRP A 55 -2.13 -0.62 -1.24
C TRP A 55 -1.27 -1.66 -1.97
N ALA A 56 -0.09 -2.02 -1.45
CA ALA A 56 0.75 -3.06 -2.02
C ALA A 56 0.03 -4.42 -2.08
N CYS A 57 -0.70 -4.79 -1.02
CA CYS A 57 -1.48 -6.04 -1.01
C CYS A 57 -2.70 -5.99 -1.95
N VAL A 58 -3.40 -4.86 -2.00
CA VAL A 58 -4.59 -4.67 -2.85
C VAL A 58 -4.20 -4.61 -4.34
N SER A 59 -3.15 -3.87 -4.68
CA SER A 59 -2.65 -3.74 -6.05
C SER A 59 -2.24 -5.09 -6.65
N ALA A 60 -1.62 -5.97 -5.85
CA ALA A 60 -1.29 -7.34 -6.24
C ALA A 60 -2.54 -8.18 -6.60
N ARG A 61 -3.68 -7.96 -5.95
CA ARG A 61 -4.97 -8.63 -6.26
C ARG A 61 -5.69 -8.04 -7.46
N ILE A 62 -5.52 -6.73 -7.69
CA ILE A 62 -6.04 -6.02 -8.87
C ILE A 62 -5.25 -6.38 -10.15
N GLY A 63 -4.08 -7.01 -10.02
CA GLY A 63 -3.23 -7.44 -11.14
C GLY A 63 -2.03 -6.52 -11.40
N ILE A 64 -1.80 -5.52 -10.53
CA ILE A 64 -0.59 -4.70 -10.54
C ILE A 64 0.48 -5.47 -9.76
N ARG A 65 1.23 -6.33 -10.47
CA ARG A 65 2.34 -7.07 -9.89
C ARG A 65 3.64 -6.30 -10.11
N VAL A 66 4.28 -5.87 -9.02
CA VAL A 66 5.58 -5.19 -9.01
C VAL A 66 6.65 -5.99 -9.79
N GLY A 67 6.59 -7.33 -9.75
CA GLY A 67 7.49 -8.21 -10.51
C GLY A 67 7.12 -8.47 -11.97
N ALA A 68 6.00 -7.95 -12.49
CA ALA A 68 5.54 -8.18 -13.87
C ALA A 68 6.07 -7.16 -14.88
N GLY A 69 6.96 -6.25 -14.46
CA GLY A 69 7.67 -5.30 -15.33
C GLY A 69 7.64 -3.85 -14.84
N GLY A 70 8.53 -3.01 -15.39
CA GLY A 70 8.70 -1.62 -14.95
C GLY A 70 7.44 -0.74 -15.00
N ARG A 71 6.48 -1.05 -15.88
CA ARG A 71 5.18 -0.37 -15.95
C ARG A 71 4.30 -0.63 -14.73
N HIS A 72 4.30 -1.85 -14.19
CA HIS A 72 3.55 -2.19 -12.99
C HIS A 72 4.20 -1.57 -11.74
N LEU A 73 5.54 -1.54 -11.71
CA LEU A 73 6.30 -0.84 -10.67
C LEU A 73 5.97 0.65 -10.67
N ALA A 74 6.03 1.32 -11.83
CA ALA A 74 5.72 2.74 -11.96
C ALA A 74 4.27 3.05 -11.58
N ALA A 75 3.30 2.24 -12.00
CA ALA A 75 1.90 2.38 -11.61
C ALA A 75 1.73 2.27 -10.08
N ASN A 76 2.42 1.31 -9.45
CA ASN A 76 2.38 1.16 -8.00
C ASN A 76 3.01 2.36 -7.29
N LEU A 77 4.15 2.85 -7.80
CA LEU A 77 4.87 3.99 -7.25
C LEU A 77 4.05 5.28 -7.33
N ILE A 78 3.39 5.51 -8.47
CA ILE A 78 2.53 6.68 -8.68
C ILE A 78 1.38 6.66 -7.68
N VAL A 79 0.68 5.52 -7.52
CA VAL A 79 -0.46 5.46 -6.62
C VAL A 79 -0.03 5.53 -5.15
N SER A 80 1.09 4.88 -4.77
CA SER A 80 1.66 5.05 -3.43
C SER A 80 2.05 6.49 -3.16
N GLY A 81 2.70 7.17 -4.11
CA GLY A 81 3.04 8.59 -4.00
C GLY A 81 1.80 9.47 -3.86
N LEU A 82 0.74 9.18 -4.62
CA LEU A 82 -0.52 9.92 -4.56
C LEU A 82 -1.27 9.70 -3.23
N LEU A 83 -1.29 8.46 -2.73
CA LEU A 83 -1.84 8.13 -1.42
C LEU A 83 -1.10 8.87 -0.29
N LEU A 84 0.23 8.91 -0.35
CA LEU A 84 1.05 9.63 0.62
C LEU A 84 0.84 11.14 0.52
N ALA A 85 0.76 11.70 -0.69
CA ALA A 85 0.48 13.12 -0.88
C ALA A 85 -0.89 13.51 -0.29
N VAL A 86 -1.92 12.70 -0.52
CA VAL A 86 -3.26 12.92 0.06
C VAL A 86 -3.22 12.78 1.58
N TYR A 87 -2.48 11.79 2.11
CA TYR A 87 -2.31 11.59 3.54
C TYR A 87 -1.61 12.78 4.20
N GLU A 88 -0.54 13.29 3.59
CA GLU A 88 0.19 14.47 4.07
C GLU A 88 -0.66 15.73 4.05
N VAL A 89 -1.44 15.95 2.99
CA VAL A 89 -2.39 17.07 2.91
C VAL A 89 -3.46 16.95 4.00
N ALA A 90 -4.02 15.75 4.19
CA ALA A 90 -5.00 15.51 5.25
C ALA A 90 -4.39 15.74 6.64
N ARG A 91 -3.15 15.28 6.87
CA ARG A 91 -2.41 15.53 8.11
C ARG A 91 -2.13 17.02 8.34
N GLY A 92 -1.84 17.79 7.29
CA GLY A 92 -1.62 19.22 7.40
C GLY A 92 -2.90 20.03 7.67
N LEU A 93 -4.08 19.44 7.43
CA LEU A 93 -5.39 20.08 7.60
C LEU A 93 -6.03 19.83 8.98
N PHE A 94 -5.59 18.81 9.73
CA PHE A 94 -6.15 18.39 11.03
C PHE A 94 -5.10 18.41 12.14
#